data_AF-A0AAQ1KGN2-F1
#
_entry.id   AF-A0AAQ1KGN2-F1
#
_cell.length_a   1.000
_cell.length_b   1.000
_cell.length_c   1.000
_cell.angle_alpha   90.00
_cell.angle_beta   90.00
_cell.angle_gamma   90.00
#
_symmetry.space_group_name_H-M   'P 1'
#
loop_
_entity.id
_entity.type
_entity.pdbx_description
1 polymer ?
#
loop_
_entity_poly.entity_id
_entity_poly.type
_entity_poly.pdbx_seq_one_letter_code
_entity_poly.pdbx_strand_id
1 'polypeptide(L)'
;MKPIGNVDLPEIIFVRWQSLVEPQTYNVRINIPQWVRDEMVKPQQAYCVAARKVEPDFAKIISIGMAPGGIAKVWLGGPCLAFKEIGRFQAKIDKRGPDEGKSGGRYAWPELEPESRAYVDKHGIPYGSW
;
A
#
# COMPACT_ATOMS: atom_id res chain seq x y z
N MET A 1 -12.92 4.34 16.11
CA MET A 1 -11.62 3.81 16.58
C MET A 1 -11.08 4.80 17.61
N LYS A 2 -10.73 4.36 18.83
CA LYS A 2 -10.13 5.27 19.84
C LYS A 2 -8.67 5.55 19.44
N PRO A 3 -8.20 6.80 19.48
CA PRO A 3 -6.78 7.08 19.28
C PRO A 3 -5.96 6.38 20.37
N ILE A 4 -4.85 5.75 20.00
CA ILE A 4 -3.87 5.27 20.96
C ILE A 4 -2.95 6.45 21.26
N GLY A 5 -2.97 6.94 22.51
CA GLY A 5 -2.09 8.02 22.95
C GLY A 5 -0.67 7.53 23.26
N ASN A 6 0.30 8.44 23.25
CA ASN A 6 1.72 8.18 23.56
C ASN A 6 2.38 7.08 22.71
N VAL A 7 2.04 7.02 21.43
CA VAL A 7 2.71 6.14 20.47
C VAL A 7 3.40 6.99 19.43
N ASP A 8 4.68 6.71 19.20
CA ASP A 8 5.48 7.37 18.18
C ASP A 8 5.02 7.01 16.76
N LEU A 9 5.46 7.82 15.80
CA LEU A 9 5.25 7.57 14.39
C LEU A 9 5.89 6.25 13.94
N PRO A 10 5.28 5.53 12.99
CA PRO A 10 5.74 4.20 12.61
C PRO A 10 7.15 4.24 12.03
N GLU A 11 8.04 3.40 12.55
CA GLU A 11 9.37 3.20 11.97
C GLU A 11 9.36 2.16 10.85
N ILE A 12 8.44 1.19 10.94
CA ILE A 12 8.38 0.02 10.06
C ILE A 12 6.92 -0.32 9.80
N ILE A 13 6.61 -0.62 8.55
CA ILE A 13 5.33 -1.20 8.15
C ILE A 13 5.59 -2.55 7.49
N PHE A 14 4.93 -3.59 7.98
CA PHE A 14 4.92 -4.90 7.36
C PHE A 14 3.63 -5.07 6.58
N VAL A 15 3.76 -5.41 5.30
CA VAL A 15 2.61 -5.63 4.43
C VAL A 15 2.71 -7.04 3.87
N ARG A 16 1.57 -7.73 3.86
CA ARG A 16 1.40 -9.03 3.24
C ARG A 16 0.10 -9.02 2.46
N TRP A 17 0.15 -9.51 1.22
CA TRP A 17 -1.02 -9.55 0.36
C TRP A 17 -1.00 -10.77 -0.55
N GLN A 18 -2.16 -11.07 -1.12
CA GLN A 18 -2.35 -12.12 -2.10
C GLN A 18 -2.68 -11.46 -3.43
N SER A 19 -1.98 -11.85 -4.48
CA SER A 19 -2.39 -11.52 -5.83
C SER A 19 -3.40 -12.58 -6.30
N LEU A 20 -4.42 -12.13 -7.03
CA LEU A 20 -5.45 -13.03 -7.60
C LEU A 20 -5.11 -13.41 -9.04
N VAL A 21 -4.49 -12.51 -9.79
CA VAL A 21 -4.13 -12.73 -11.20
C VAL A 21 -2.91 -13.63 -11.36
N GLU A 22 -2.03 -13.65 -10.36
CA GLU A 22 -1.00 -14.66 -10.16
C GLU A 22 -1.25 -15.24 -8.75
N PRO A 23 -1.43 -16.55 -8.57
CA PRO A 23 -1.74 -17.13 -7.25
C PRO A 23 -0.50 -17.13 -6.34
N GLN A 24 -0.06 -15.93 -5.97
CA GLN A 24 1.14 -15.68 -5.20
C GLN A 24 0.84 -14.77 -4.02
N THR A 25 1.34 -15.18 -2.85
CA THR A 25 1.35 -14.36 -1.65
C THR A 25 2.69 -13.67 -1.54
N TYR A 26 2.67 -12.36 -1.28
CA TYR A 26 3.85 -11.53 -1.12
C TYR A 26 3.93 -10.98 0.29
N ASN A 27 5.15 -10.72 0.75
CA ASN A 27 5.41 -9.90 1.91
C ASN A 27 6.52 -8.89 1.66
N VAL A 28 6.40 -7.74 2.30
CA VAL A 28 7.41 -6.67 2.25
C VAL A 28 7.52 -6.00 3.61
N ARG A 29 8.76 -5.67 3.96
CA ARG A 29 9.08 -4.79 5.08
C ARG A 29 9.43 -3.42 4.50
N ILE A 30 8.68 -2.42 4.90
CA ILE A 30 8.91 -1.03 4.52
C ILE A 30 9.46 -0.33 5.75
N ASN A 31 10.74 0.06 5.71
CA ASN A 31 11.31 0.94 6.72
C ASN A 31 10.94 2.37 6.37
N ILE A 32 10.33 3.10 7.30
CA ILE A 32 9.93 4.48 7.14
C ILE A 32 11.14 5.37 7.47
N PRO A 33 11.70 6.08 6.48
CA PRO A 33 12.86 6.95 6.72
C PRO A 33 12.53 8.06 7.71
N GLN A 34 13.55 8.56 8.43
CA GLN A 34 13.37 9.66 9.39
C GLN A 34 12.73 10.90 8.74
N TRP A 35 13.14 11.28 7.53
CA TRP A 35 12.57 12.44 6.83
C TRP A 35 11.06 12.36 6.63
N VAL A 36 10.50 11.14 6.48
CA VAL A 36 9.05 10.93 6.35
C VAL A 36 8.39 11.28 7.67
N ARG A 37 8.95 10.80 8.79
CA ARG A 37 8.43 11.09 10.14
C ARG A 37 8.55 12.57 10.50
N ASP A 38 9.64 13.21 10.10
CA ASP A 38 9.83 14.66 10.27
C ASP A 38 8.79 15.46 9.47
N GLU A 39 8.46 15.00 8.26
CA GLU A 39 7.42 15.62 7.42
C GLU A 39 6.02 15.43 8.00
N MET A 40 5.73 14.28 8.62
CA MET A 40 4.43 13.98 9.25
C MET A 40 4.08 14.93 10.40
N VAL A 41 5.08 15.49 11.10
CA VAL A 41 4.88 16.41 12.23
C VAL A 41 4.99 17.88 11.82
N LYS A 42 5.31 18.16 10.56
CA LYS A 42 5.45 19.53 10.05
C LYS A 42 4.09 20.06 9.57
N PRO A 43 3.57 21.15 10.16
CA PRO A 43 2.34 21.77 9.68
C PRO A 43 2.56 22.41 8.31
N GLN A 44 1.61 22.24 7.40
CA GLN A 44 1.65 22.79 6.04
C GLN A 44 0.35 23.53 5.74
N GLN A 45 0.44 24.74 5.21
CA GLN A 45 -0.75 25.46 4.74
C GLN A 45 -1.19 24.89 3.40
N ALA A 46 -2.40 24.34 3.36
CA ALA A 46 -2.94 23.68 2.17
C ALA A 46 -4.35 24.18 1.87
N TYR A 47 -4.65 24.36 0.59
CA TYR A 47 -6.03 24.61 0.17
C TYR A 47 -6.82 23.31 0.23
N CYS A 48 -7.78 23.22 1.14
CA CYS A 48 -8.62 22.04 1.26
C CYS A 48 -9.89 22.19 0.43
N VAL A 49 -10.05 21.37 -0.62
CA VAL A 49 -11.21 21.43 -1.53
C VAL A 49 -12.53 21.21 -0.80
N ALA A 50 -12.55 20.27 0.15
CA ALA A 50 -13.75 19.96 0.93
C ALA A 50 -14.20 21.15 1.81
N ALA A 51 -13.24 21.89 2.38
CA ALA A 51 -13.52 23.04 3.25
C ALA A 51 -13.53 24.39 2.49
N ARG A 52 -13.13 24.40 1.21
CA ARG A 52 -13.00 25.59 0.33
C ARG A 52 -12.15 26.72 0.91
N LYS A 53 -11.15 26.39 1.72
CA LYS A 53 -10.28 27.38 2.40
C LYS A 53 -8.85 26.85 2.55
N VAL A 54 -7.92 27.75 2.81
CA VAL A 54 -6.56 27.38 3.22
C VAL A 54 -6.55 27.14 4.72
N GLU A 55 -6.06 25.98 5.14
CA GLU A 55 -5.92 25.63 6.55
C GLU A 55 -4.65 24.79 6.78
N PRO A 56 -4.11 24.76 8.02
CA PRO A 56 -2.99 23.89 8.34
C PRO A 56 -3.42 22.41 8.26
N ASP A 57 -2.64 21.61 7.56
CA ASP A 57 -2.76 20.15 7.50
C ASP A 57 -1.39 19.50 7.74
N PHE A 58 -1.41 18.19 7.94
CA PHE A 58 -0.24 17.36 8.20
C PHE A 58 -0.23 16.17 7.25
N ALA A 59 0.97 15.74 6.84
CA ALA A 59 1.16 14.60 5.95
C ALA A 59 0.98 13.27 6.71
N LYS A 60 -0.19 13.06 7.31
CA LYS A 60 -0.50 11.97 8.26
C LYS A 60 -1.01 10.68 7.63
N ILE A 61 -1.00 10.57 6.31
CA ILE A 61 -1.52 9.42 5.56
C ILE A 61 -0.37 8.73 4.83
N ILE A 62 -0.14 7.46 5.14
CA ILE A 62 0.74 6.58 4.34
C ILE A 62 -0.15 5.71 3.47
N SER A 63 -0.05 5.89 2.15
CA SER A 63 -0.75 5.08 1.15
C SER A 63 0.19 4.02 0.60
N ILE A 64 -0.28 2.79 0.51
CA ILE A 64 0.48 1.64 0.00
C ILE A 64 -0.27 1.02 -1.17
N GLY A 65 0.28 1.17 -2.36
CA GLY A 65 -0.21 0.50 -3.58
C GLY A 65 0.50 -0.84 -3.72
N MET A 66 -0.26 -1.93 -3.77
CA MET A 66 0.26 -3.29 -3.95
C MET A 66 -0.14 -3.78 -5.33
N ALA A 67 0.83 -4.28 -6.09
CA ALA A 67 0.61 -4.78 -7.43
C ALA A 67 1.00 -6.26 -7.55
N PRO A 68 0.56 -6.94 -8.61
CA PRO A 68 1.18 -8.18 -9.05
C PRO A 68 2.71 -8.01 -9.29
N GLY A 69 3.44 -9.11 -9.47
CA GLY A 69 4.91 -9.10 -9.57
C GLY A 69 5.61 -8.73 -8.26
N GLY A 70 4.87 -8.60 -7.16
CA GLY A 70 5.39 -8.28 -5.84
C GLY A 70 5.92 -6.85 -5.72
N ILE A 71 5.32 -5.86 -6.39
CA ILE A 71 5.72 -4.45 -6.18
C ILE A 71 4.79 -3.77 -5.18
N ALA A 72 5.40 -3.06 -4.23
CA ALA A 72 4.72 -2.10 -3.37
C ALA A 72 5.26 -0.69 -3.61
N LYS A 73 4.38 0.28 -3.85
CA LYS A 73 4.72 1.70 -3.88
C LYS A 73 4.08 2.41 -2.71
N VAL A 74 4.82 3.34 -2.12
CA VAL A 74 4.44 3.98 -0.87
C VAL A 74 4.49 5.49 -1.05
N TRP A 75 3.46 6.17 -0.57
CA TRP A 75 3.35 7.62 -0.62
C TRP A 75 2.95 8.20 0.73
N LEU A 76 3.46 9.39 1.03
CA LEU A 76 3.08 10.21 2.16
C LEU A 76 2.16 11.32 1.68
N GLY A 77 1.03 11.54 2.34
CA GLY A 77 0.13 12.65 2.02
C GLY A 77 -0.75 13.01 3.20
N GLY A 78 -1.72 13.88 2.96
CA GLY A 78 -2.68 14.34 3.95
C GLY A 78 -4.05 14.54 3.31
N PRO A 79 -5.10 14.72 4.11
CA PRO A 79 -6.45 14.99 3.61
C PRO A 79 -6.52 16.10 2.55
N CYS A 80 -5.69 17.14 2.70
CA CYS A 80 -5.65 18.29 1.81
C CYS A 80 -4.27 18.44 1.13
N LEU A 81 -3.33 17.51 1.35
CA LEU A 81 -1.96 17.56 0.84
C LEU A 81 -1.76 16.56 -0.30
N ALA A 82 -0.97 16.96 -1.31
CA ALA A 82 -0.57 16.06 -2.38
C ALA A 82 0.29 14.91 -1.84
N PHE A 83 0.18 13.75 -2.49
CA PHE A 83 0.94 12.56 -2.13
C PHE A 83 2.35 12.61 -2.72
N LYS A 84 3.36 12.56 -1.85
CA LYS A 84 4.78 12.46 -2.19
C LYS A 84 5.23 11.01 -2.12
N GLU A 85 5.86 10.51 -3.17
CA GLU A 85 6.38 9.14 -3.17
C GLU A 85 7.53 9.00 -2.16
N ILE A 86 7.42 7.98 -1.30
CA ILE A 86 8.46 7.58 -0.34
C ILE A 86 9.40 6.58 -1.01
N GLY A 87 8.85 5.66 -1.80
CA GLY A 87 9.65 4.72 -2.58
C GLY A 87 8.86 3.57 -3.20
N ARG A 88 9.59 2.79 -3.98
CA ARG A 88 9.18 1.55 -4.63
C ARG A 88 9.95 0.38 -4.04
N PHE A 89 9.24 -0.67 -3.65
CA PHE A 89 9.79 -1.81 -2.93
C PHE A 89 9.46 -3.11 -3.67
N GLN A 90 10.46 -3.98 -3.80
CA GLN A 90 10.28 -5.35 -4.27
C GLN A 90 9.99 -6.26 -3.07
N ALA A 91 8.79 -6.83 -3.06
CA ALA A 91 8.37 -7.84 -2.11
C ALA A 91 8.96 -9.21 -2.44
N LYS A 92 8.99 -10.05 -1.42
CA LYS A 92 9.36 -11.45 -1.53
C LYS A 92 8.12 -12.31 -1.53
N ILE A 93 8.23 -13.47 -2.17
CA ILE A 93 7.23 -14.52 -2.06
C ILE A 93 7.18 -15.01 -0.61
N ASP A 94 5.99 -14.96 -0.01
CA ASP A 94 5.76 -15.53 1.31
C ASP A 94 5.57 -17.05 1.18
N LYS A 95 6.54 -17.81 1.68
CA LYS A 95 6.54 -19.28 1.62
C LYS A 95 5.37 -19.93 2.34
N ARG A 96 4.71 -19.22 3.26
CA ARG A 96 3.52 -19.72 3.94
C ARG A 96 2.31 -19.81 2.99
N GLY A 97 2.34 -19.13 1.85
CA GLY A 97 1.22 -19.12 0.90
C GLY A 97 -0.01 -18.37 1.45
N PRO A 98 -1.23 -18.65 0.97
CA PRO A 98 -2.45 -18.01 1.45
C PRO A 98 -2.79 -18.42 2.91
N ASP A 99 -3.59 -17.58 3.59
CA ASP A 99 -4.08 -17.83 4.97
C ASP A 99 -3.00 -18.29 5.97
N GLU A 100 -1.80 -17.72 5.85
CA GLU A 100 -0.64 -18.09 6.70
C GLU A 100 -0.26 -19.59 6.66
N GLY A 101 -0.66 -20.31 5.61
CA GLY A 101 -0.44 -21.75 5.44
C GLY A 101 -1.59 -22.61 5.96
N LYS A 102 -2.62 -22.03 6.58
CA LYS A 102 -3.76 -22.77 7.16
C LYS A 102 -4.71 -23.31 6.10
N SER A 103 -4.71 -22.77 4.88
CA SER A 103 -5.55 -23.23 3.78
C SER A 103 -4.96 -24.39 2.96
N GLY A 104 -3.78 -24.91 3.34
CA GLY A 104 -3.08 -25.95 2.58
C GLY A 104 -2.65 -25.49 1.18
N GLY A 105 -2.36 -24.19 1.03
CA GLY A 105 -1.98 -23.59 -0.26
C GLY A 105 -3.15 -23.16 -1.14
N ARG A 106 -4.40 -23.40 -0.72
CA ARG A 106 -5.59 -22.96 -1.47
C ARG A 106 -5.84 -21.47 -1.27
N TYR A 107 -5.90 -20.72 -2.36
CA TYR A 107 -6.32 -19.32 -2.34
C TYR A 107 -7.84 -19.24 -2.19
N ALA A 108 -8.31 -18.25 -1.42
CA ALA A 108 -9.75 -18.08 -1.14
C ALA A 108 -10.57 -17.85 -2.43
N TRP A 109 -9.97 -17.16 -3.40
CA TRP A 109 -10.48 -17.04 -4.77
C TRP A 109 -9.53 -17.80 -5.70
N PRO A 110 -9.80 -19.09 -5.98
CA PRO A 110 -8.92 -19.92 -6.79
C PRO A 110 -8.95 -19.52 -8.27
N GLU A 111 -10.02 -18.86 -8.71
CA GLU A 111 -10.26 -18.51 -10.10
C GLU A 111 -10.76 -17.07 -10.23
N LEU A 112 -10.22 -16.35 -11.20
CA LEU A 112 -10.79 -15.08 -11.64
C LEU A 112 -12.16 -15.33 -12.28
N GLU A 113 -13.06 -14.35 -12.13
CA GLU A 113 -14.29 -14.29 -12.91
C GLU A 113 -13.98 -14.37 -14.42
N PRO A 114 -14.83 -15.03 -15.22
CA PRO A 114 -14.55 -15.26 -16.65
C PRO A 114 -14.20 -13.99 -17.42
N GLU A 115 -14.88 -12.87 -17.14
CA GLU A 115 -14.66 -11.57 -17.76
C GLU A 115 -13.29 -11.00 -17.39
N SER A 116 -12.92 -11.09 -16.11
CA SER A 116 -11.61 -10.68 -15.61
C SER A 116 -10.49 -11.52 -16.22
N ARG A 117 -10.70 -12.83 -16.34
CA ARG A 117 -9.75 -13.74 -16.98
C ARG A 117 -9.57 -13.43 -18.46
N ALA A 118 -10.67 -13.29 -19.21
CA ALA A 118 -10.62 -12.95 -20.63
C ALA A 118 -9.92 -11.60 -20.88
N TYR A 119 -10.11 -10.62 -19.99
CA TYR A 119 -9.40 -9.35 -20.06
C TYR A 119 -7.89 -9.53 -19.86
N VAL A 120 -7.48 -10.25 -18.81
CA VAL A 120 -6.06 -10.52 -18.51
C VAL A 120 -5.40 -11.34 -19.62
N ASP A 121 -6.08 -12.34 -20.18
CA ASP A 121 -5.55 -13.15 -21.27
C ASP A 121 -5.34 -12.33 -22.54
N LYS A 122 -6.24 -11.37 -22.81
CA LYS A 122 -6.16 -10.49 -23.99
C LYS A 122 -5.12 -9.38 -23.84
N HIS A 123 -5.00 -8.77 -22.66
CA HIS A 123 -4.22 -7.55 -22.45
C HIS A 123 -2.92 -7.77 -21.66
N GLY A 124 -2.79 -8.92 -21.00
CA GLY A 124 -1.72 -9.20 -20.06
C GLY A 124 -1.82 -8.37 -18.78
N ILE A 125 -0.87 -8.59 -17.88
CA ILE A 125 -0.67 -7.76 -16.69
C ILE A 125 0.50 -6.80 -16.95
N PRO A 126 0.34 -5.48 -16.75
CA PRO A 126 1.35 -4.50 -17.11
C PRO A 126 2.47 -4.38 -16.06
N TYR A 127 3.35 -5.38 -15.97
CA TYR A 127 4.36 -5.47 -14.89
C TYR A 127 5.31 -4.28 -14.73
N GLY A 128 5.42 -3.41 -15.73
CA GLY A 128 6.26 -2.20 -15.70
C GLY A 128 5.52 -0.88 -15.49
N SER A 129 4.18 -0.86 -15.38
CA SER A 129 3.41 0.39 -15.33
C SER A 129 3.25 0.97 -13.92
N TRP A 130 3.34 0.10 -12.91
CA TRP A 130 3.44 0.53 -11.52
C TRP A 130 4.89 0.83 -11.22
#